data_AF-A0A846E6D1-F1
#
_entry.id   AF-A0A846E6D1-F1
#
_cell.length_a   1.000
_cell.length_b   1.000
_cell.length_c   1.000
_cell.angle_alpha   90.00
_cell.angle_beta   90.00
_cell.angle_gamma   90.00
#
_symmetry.space_group_name_H-M   'P 1'
#
loop_
_entity.id
_entity.type
_entity.pdbx_description
1 polymer ?
#
loop_
_entity_poly.entity_id
_entity_poly.type
_entity_poly.pdbx_seq_one_letter_code
_entity_poly.pdbx_strand_id
1 'polypeptide(L)'
;MNDLAHNLTSEEFSRYSKGQLSNDECFIERATDDRHSLEYDIDIPMCPQPTPLLLLQRPMLSPEQLQNAMETIDRLSGWLDDTGLKQAAIAQWKFNALAAMYPDLREVTELAKQLIGSSSPLPDAGMSVTEVASLLTESLETKIKPEQVNQALVTLGYQQRNEQKRIWILTEAGTEHGTSLLATSGNNKWQGTQVKWHRSILAILENYFREEINSTGDADESVLPLEYTSSSNSSQPQSNASSKTQSKSKKTWTIAERIKELNLKSNPTQIQLIQDFADELYKEKHGTLPSRLSGRKSRTSSYPTTEVELIDRAIAMVFEPQKKAALINA
;
A
#
# COMPACT_ATOMS: atom_id res chain seq x y z
N MET A 1 -25.46 -37.62 5.20
CA MET A 1 -24.74 -38.14 6.39
C MET A 1 -23.39 -37.47 6.40
N ASN A 2 -23.26 -36.49 7.31
CA ASN A 2 -22.08 -35.78 7.82
C ASN A 2 -21.18 -35.12 6.75
N ASP A 3 -21.28 -33.82 6.44
CA ASP A 3 -21.17 -32.62 7.30
C ASP A 3 -19.99 -32.68 8.28
N LEU A 4 -18.91 -31.96 7.94
CA LEU A 4 -18.03 -31.19 8.85
C LEU A 4 -16.97 -30.43 8.03
N ALA A 5 -17.38 -29.28 7.49
CA ALA A 5 -16.47 -28.21 7.10
C ALA A 5 -16.23 -27.33 8.33
N HIS A 6 -14.98 -27.25 8.80
CA HIS A 6 -14.59 -26.27 9.82
C HIS A 6 -13.94 -25.05 9.16
N ASN A 7 -14.64 -23.92 9.32
CA ASN A 7 -14.16 -22.57 9.12
C ASN A 7 -12.98 -22.27 10.03
N LEU A 8 -11.83 -21.88 9.46
CA LEU A 8 -10.79 -21.15 10.18
C LEU A 8 -11.06 -19.66 9.99
N THR A 9 -11.48 -19.00 11.08
CA THR A 9 -11.75 -17.57 11.13
C THR A 9 -10.45 -16.78 11.26
N SER A 10 -10.42 -15.61 10.61
CA SER A 10 -9.27 -14.71 10.51
C SER A 10 -8.76 -14.11 11.85
N GLU A 11 -9.35 -14.49 12.99
CA GLU A 11 -8.99 -13.96 14.31
C GLU A 11 -7.85 -14.71 15.00
N GLU A 12 -7.57 -15.97 14.66
CA GLU A 12 -6.46 -16.72 15.28
C GLU A 12 -5.08 -16.29 14.79
N PHE A 13 -4.99 -15.74 13.58
CA PHE A 13 -3.74 -15.22 13.01
C PHE A 13 -3.22 -13.96 13.73
N SER A 14 -4.08 -13.24 14.46
CA SER A 14 -3.71 -12.00 15.14
C SER A 14 -3.13 -12.19 16.54
N ARG A 15 -3.18 -13.40 17.11
CA ARG A 15 -2.64 -13.67 18.46
C ARG A 15 -1.18 -14.15 18.45
N TYR A 16 -0.67 -14.68 17.34
CA TYR A 16 0.69 -15.21 17.24
C TYR A 16 1.80 -14.15 17.02
N SER A 17 1.44 -12.87 16.82
CA SER A 17 2.40 -11.77 16.54
C SER A 17 2.83 -10.98 17.78
N LYS A 18 2.36 -11.31 18.99
CA LYS A 18 2.75 -10.62 20.24
C LYS A 18 3.69 -11.47 21.11
N GLY A 19 4.76 -11.99 20.51
CA GLY A 19 5.93 -12.44 21.26
C GLY A 19 6.86 -11.25 21.50
N GLN A 20 6.53 -10.40 22.48
CA GLN A 20 7.49 -9.45 23.04
C GLN A 20 8.59 -10.26 23.73
N LEU A 21 9.78 -10.24 23.14
CA LEU A 21 11.02 -10.58 23.82
C LEU A 21 11.12 -9.67 25.05
N SER A 22 11.00 -10.28 26.23
CA SER A 22 11.44 -9.69 27.48
C SER A 22 12.92 -9.38 27.34
N ASN A 23 13.27 -8.10 27.33
CA ASN A 23 14.65 -7.70 27.52
C ASN A 23 14.97 -7.95 28.98
N ASP A 24 15.64 -9.07 29.26
CA ASP A 24 16.30 -9.27 30.54
C ASP A 24 17.33 -8.15 30.71
N GLU A 25 17.06 -7.29 31.69
CA GLU A 25 17.93 -6.20 32.12
C GLU A 25 19.27 -6.79 32.60
N CYS A 26 20.30 -6.75 31.74
CA CYS A 26 21.68 -6.83 32.21
C CYS A 26 22.03 -5.51 32.89
N PHE A 27 21.87 -5.49 34.21
CA PHE A 27 22.35 -4.44 35.09
C PHE A 27 23.89 -4.42 35.03
N ILE A 28 24.49 -3.33 34.55
CA ILE A 28 25.93 -3.06 34.68
C ILE A 28 26.13 -2.35 36.01
N GLU A 29 26.67 -3.05 37.00
CA GLU A 29 27.07 -2.47 38.27
C GLU A 29 28.44 -1.78 38.12
N ARG A 30 28.48 -0.48 38.45
CA ARG A 30 29.71 0.30 38.52
C ARG A 30 30.48 -0.10 39.77
N ALA A 31 31.72 -0.51 39.58
CA ALA A 31 32.70 -0.62 40.65
C ALA A 31 33.03 0.78 41.20
N THR A 32 32.72 1.01 42.47
CA THR A 32 33.42 2.00 43.29
C THR A 32 34.19 1.29 44.38
N ASP A 33 35.49 1.47 44.30
CA ASP A 33 36.53 1.15 45.26
C ASP A 33 36.24 1.86 46.59
N ASP A 34 36.09 1.12 47.69
CA ASP A 34 36.55 1.61 49.00
C ASP A 34 36.65 0.49 50.05
N ARG A 35 37.77 0.54 50.75
CA ARG A 35 38.21 -0.40 51.79
C ARG A 35 37.29 -0.35 53.01
N HIS A 36 36.65 -1.48 53.34
CA HIS A 36 36.53 -1.93 54.72
C HIS A 36 36.16 -3.42 54.78
N SER A 37 37.02 -4.21 55.42
CA SER A 37 36.77 -5.63 55.75
C SER A 37 35.60 -5.74 56.73
N LEU A 38 34.46 -6.21 56.22
CA LEU A 38 33.41 -6.83 57.00
C LEU A 38 33.00 -8.11 56.26
N GLU A 39 33.24 -9.26 56.89
CA GLU A 39 32.68 -10.55 56.47
C GLU A 39 31.15 -10.44 56.52
N TYR A 40 30.54 -10.32 55.35
CA TYR A 40 29.12 -10.55 55.16
C TYR A 40 28.97 -11.92 54.48
N ASP A 41 28.26 -12.83 55.14
CA ASP A 41 27.70 -14.04 54.52
C ASP A 41 26.70 -13.59 53.45
N ILE A 42 27.15 -13.59 52.20
CA ILE A 42 26.30 -13.35 51.04
C ILE A 42 25.61 -14.68 50.73
N ASP A 43 24.35 -14.81 51.16
CA ASP A 43 23.43 -15.82 50.64
C ASP A 43 23.28 -15.58 49.13
N ILE A 44 24.01 -16.36 48.34
CA ILE A 44 23.91 -16.37 46.88
C ILE A 44 22.51 -16.90 46.54
N PRO A 45 21.58 -16.07 46.01
CA PRO A 45 20.30 -16.59 45.57
C PRO A 45 20.57 -17.58 44.43
N MET A 46 20.29 -18.87 44.67
CA MET A 46 20.31 -19.89 43.63
C MET A 46 19.40 -19.42 42.49
N CYS A 47 19.98 -19.02 41.36
CA CYS A 47 19.23 -18.82 40.15
C CYS A 47 18.44 -20.11 39.87
N PRO A 48 17.11 -20.03 39.67
CA PRO A 48 16.34 -21.20 39.30
C PRO A 48 16.95 -21.80 38.03
N GLN A 49 17.29 -23.08 38.10
CA GLN A 49 17.80 -23.85 36.98
C GLN A 49 16.90 -23.63 35.77
N PRO A 50 17.45 -23.30 34.58
CA PRO A 50 16.63 -23.10 33.39
C PRO A 50 15.82 -24.37 33.15
N THR A 51 14.50 -24.26 33.31
CA THR A 51 13.56 -25.32 32.98
C THR A 51 13.92 -25.83 31.59
N PRO A 52 14.19 -27.14 31.39
CA PRO A 52 14.54 -27.66 30.08
C PRO A 52 13.41 -27.29 29.14
N LEU A 53 13.70 -26.36 28.23
CA LEU A 53 12.78 -25.96 27.17
C LEU A 53 12.44 -27.26 26.45
N LEU A 54 11.22 -27.76 26.69
CA LEU A 54 10.62 -28.78 25.86
C LEU A 54 10.72 -28.22 24.44
N LEU A 55 11.68 -28.75 23.68
CA LEU A 55 11.80 -28.54 22.26
C LEU A 55 10.45 -28.94 21.69
N LEU A 56 9.57 -27.95 21.52
CA LEU A 56 8.35 -28.04 20.76
C LEU A 56 8.81 -28.53 19.40
N GLN A 57 8.71 -29.84 19.19
CA GLN A 57 8.92 -30.48 17.92
C GLN A 57 7.93 -29.81 16.98
N ARG A 58 8.43 -28.83 16.21
CA ARG A 58 7.62 -28.16 15.21
C ARG A 58 7.12 -29.27 14.27
N PRO A 59 5.81 -29.35 14.02
CA PRO A 59 5.27 -30.34 13.12
C PRO A 59 6.00 -30.21 11.79
N MET A 60 6.72 -31.27 11.41
CA MET A 60 7.41 -31.36 10.13
C MET A 60 6.42 -31.09 9.02
N LEU A 61 6.78 -30.19 8.11
CA LEU A 61 5.95 -29.81 6.99
C LEU A 61 5.68 -31.04 6.11
N SER A 62 4.42 -31.28 5.77
CA SER A 62 4.08 -32.37 4.86
C SER A 62 4.61 -32.07 3.44
N PRO A 63 5.19 -33.05 2.73
CA PRO A 63 5.62 -32.89 1.34
C PRO A 63 4.51 -32.34 0.42
N GLU A 64 3.25 -32.74 0.66
CA GLU A 64 2.10 -32.29 -0.13
C GLU A 64 1.80 -30.79 0.08
N GLN A 65 2.00 -30.29 1.29
CA GLN A 65 1.80 -28.86 1.58
C GLN A 65 2.85 -28.01 0.88
N LEU A 66 4.10 -28.48 0.86
CA LEU A 66 5.18 -27.80 0.16
C LEU A 66 4.94 -27.76 -1.35
N GLN A 67 4.51 -28.87 -1.94
CA GLN A 67 4.21 -28.95 -3.37
C GLN A 67 3.08 -27.98 -3.76
N ASN A 68 1.98 -27.96 -3.01
CA ASN A 68 0.86 -27.04 -3.26
C ASN A 68 1.30 -25.56 -3.16
N ALA A 69 2.18 -25.23 -2.21
CA ALA A 69 2.71 -23.87 -2.10
C ALA A 69 3.62 -23.51 -3.28
N MET A 70 4.47 -24.44 -3.73
CA MET A 70 5.32 -24.24 -4.91
C MET A 70 4.47 -24.00 -6.17
N GLU A 71 3.44 -24.82 -6.41
CA GLU A 71 2.54 -24.64 -7.56
C GLU A 71 1.81 -23.29 -7.51
N THR A 72 1.38 -22.86 -6.33
CA THR A 72 0.74 -21.54 -6.13
C THR A 72 1.70 -20.40 -6.44
N ILE A 73 2.94 -20.50 -5.96
CA ILE A 73 4.00 -19.52 -6.20
C ILE A 73 4.37 -19.48 -7.69
N ASP A 74 4.43 -20.62 -8.37
CA ASP A 74 4.72 -20.70 -9.80
C ASP A 74 3.62 -20.06 -10.64
N ARG A 75 2.35 -20.30 -10.30
CA ARG A 75 1.22 -19.65 -10.97
C ARG A 75 1.25 -18.12 -10.82
N LEU A 76 1.56 -17.62 -9.62
CA LEU A 76 1.71 -16.18 -9.36
C LEU A 76 2.93 -15.60 -10.09
N SER A 77 4.00 -16.39 -10.21
CA SER A 77 5.20 -15.95 -10.92
C SER A 77 5.00 -15.77 -12.42
N GLY A 78 4.13 -16.57 -13.05
CA GLY A 78 3.74 -16.37 -14.44
C GLY A 78 3.13 -14.98 -14.67
N TRP A 79 2.34 -14.48 -13.72
CA TRP A 79 1.79 -13.12 -13.79
C TRP A 79 2.85 -12.03 -13.67
N LEU A 80 3.97 -12.29 -12.96
CA LEU A 80 5.09 -11.35 -12.86
C LEU A 80 5.92 -11.36 -14.15
N ASP A 81 6.07 -12.52 -14.78
CA ASP A 81 6.72 -12.65 -16.08
C ASP A 81 5.97 -11.85 -17.16
N ASP A 82 4.64 -11.94 -17.17
CA ASP A 82 3.77 -11.14 -18.06
C ASP A 82 3.91 -9.61 -17.87
N THR A 83 4.45 -9.16 -16.74
CA THR A 83 4.76 -7.73 -16.51
C THR A 83 6.15 -7.30 -16.97
N GLY A 84 6.91 -8.21 -17.60
CA GLY A 84 8.27 -7.97 -18.06
C GLY A 84 9.28 -7.87 -16.92
N LEU A 85 9.03 -8.56 -15.80
CA LEU A 85 9.99 -8.58 -14.68
C LEU A 85 11.16 -9.51 -15.04
N LYS A 86 12.40 -9.12 -14.70
CA LYS A 86 13.57 -9.98 -14.94
C LYS A 86 13.44 -11.29 -14.16
N GLN A 87 13.81 -12.41 -14.78
CA GLN A 87 13.73 -13.75 -14.18
C GLN A 87 14.46 -13.87 -12.84
N ALA A 88 15.58 -13.17 -12.67
CA ALA A 88 16.30 -13.11 -11.39
C ALA A 88 15.45 -12.47 -10.26
N ALA A 89 14.70 -11.40 -10.56
CA ALA A 89 13.81 -10.75 -9.61
C ALA A 89 12.60 -11.64 -9.26
N ILE A 90 12.06 -12.36 -10.25
CA ILE A 90 11.00 -13.35 -10.05
C ILE A 90 11.51 -14.45 -9.11
N ALA A 91 12.70 -15.00 -9.36
CA ALA A 91 13.30 -16.02 -8.51
C ALA A 91 13.48 -15.52 -7.06
N GLN A 92 14.03 -14.32 -6.87
CA GLN A 92 14.19 -13.73 -5.55
C GLN A 92 12.85 -13.54 -4.83
N TRP A 93 11.80 -13.13 -5.56
CA TRP A 93 10.44 -13.06 -5.03
C TRP A 93 9.91 -14.44 -4.61
N LYS A 94 10.11 -15.50 -5.41
CA LYS A 94 9.72 -16.87 -5.05
C LYS A 94 10.36 -17.32 -3.73
N PHE A 95 11.66 -17.06 -3.56
CA PHE A 95 12.36 -17.40 -2.31
C PHE A 95 11.86 -16.58 -1.11
N ASN A 96 11.54 -15.30 -1.30
CA ASN A 96 10.94 -14.48 -0.25
C ASN A 96 9.55 -15.00 0.15
N ALA A 97 8.72 -15.38 -0.82
CA ALA A 97 7.40 -15.94 -0.58
C ALA A 97 7.49 -17.28 0.17
N LEU A 98 8.40 -18.17 -0.24
CA LEU A 98 8.65 -19.44 0.44
C LEU A 98 9.14 -19.23 1.88
N ALA A 99 10.08 -18.31 2.12
CA ALA A 99 10.59 -18.02 3.45
C ALA A 99 9.52 -17.43 4.38
N ALA A 100 8.56 -16.68 3.83
CA ALA A 100 7.43 -16.13 4.58
C ALA A 100 6.41 -17.20 4.96
N MET A 101 6.15 -18.17 4.07
CA MET A 101 5.25 -19.30 4.35
C MET A 101 5.91 -20.35 5.26
N TYR A 102 7.22 -20.53 5.13
CA TYR A 102 8.00 -21.57 5.81
C TYR A 102 9.26 -20.97 6.44
N PRO A 103 9.15 -20.45 7.69
CA PRO A 103 10.27 -19.82 8.38
C PRO A 103 11.48 -20.74 8.57
N ASP A 104 11.26 -22.05 8.62
CA ASP A 104 12.33 -23.05 8.77
C ASP A 104 13.23 -23.13 7.52
N LEU A 105 12.72 -22.75 6.35
CA LEU A 105 13.50 -22.70 5.11
C LEU A 105 14.28 -21.39 4.95
N ARG A 106 14.13 -20.44 5.89
CA ARG A 106 14.69 -19.09 5.76
C ARG A 106 16.19 -19.10 5.47
N GLU A 107 16.97 -19.89 6.18
CA GLU A 107 18.43 -19.97 5.97
C GLU A 107 18.78 -20.48 4.55
N VAL A 108 18.10 -21.53 4.09
CA VAL A 108 18.29 -22.08 2.73
C VAL A 108 17.90 -21.06 1.67
N THR A 109 16.79 -20.34 1.89
CA THR A 109 16.35 -19.29 0.96
C THR A 109 17.31 -18.10 0.92
N GLU A 110 17.96 -17.74 2.03
CA GLU A 110 18.98 -16.68 2.05
C GLU A 110 20.23 -17.10 1.27
N LEU A 111 20.67 -18.36 1.42
CA LEU A 111 21.77 -18.92 0.61
C LEU A 111 21.44 -18.92 -0.89
N ALA A 112 20.24 -19.35 -1.26
CA ALA A 112 19.78 -19.32 -2.64
C ALA A 112 19.74 -17.89 -3.21
N LYS A 113 19.29 -16.90 -2.42
CA LYS A 113 19.33 -15.49 -2.81
C LYS A 113 20.76 -14.99 -3.04
N GLN A 114 21.71 -15.37 -2.19
CA GLN A 114 23.12 -14.98 -2.37
C GLN A 114 23.72 -15.57 -3.65
N LEU A 115 23.39 -16.81 -4.00
CA LEU A 115 23.81 -17.46 -5.25
C LEU A 115 23.20 -16.79 -6.50
N ILE A 116 21.94 -16.35 -6.41
CA ILE A 116 21.28 -15.63 -7.51
C ILE A 116 21.82 -14.20 -7.63
N GLY A 117 22.05 -13.53 -6.49
CA GLY A 117 22.60 -12.18 -6.44
C GLY A 117 24.07 -12.10 -6.85
N SER A 118 24.84 -13.18 -6.70
CA SER A 118 26.24 -13.24 -7.16
C SER A 118 26.35 -13.51 -8.67
N SER A 119 25.35 -14.17 -9.26
CA SER A 119 25.31 -14.49 -10.70
C SER A 119 24.64 -13.41 -11.56
N SER A 120 23.81 -12.54 -10.97
CA SER A 120 23.30 -11.32 -11.60
C SER A 120 23.74 -10.11 -10.78
N PRO A 121 24.73 -9.31 -11.23
CA PRO A 121 25.03 -8.04 -10.55
C PRO A 121 23.72 -7.26 -10.46
N LEU A 122 23.41 -6.80 -9.23
CA LEU A 122 22.23 -5.97 -8.98
C LEU A 122 22.21 -4.88 -10.06
N PRO A 123 21.14 -4.79 -10.89
CA PRO A 123 21.07 -3.76 -11.90
C PRO A 123 21.26 -2.41 -11.21
N ASP A 124 22.03 -1.52 -11.86
CA ASP A 124 22.21 -0.15 -11.41
C ASP A 124 20.89 0.37 -10.88
N ALA A 125 20.88 0.89 -9.65
CA ALA A 125 19.69 1.05 -8.82
C ALA A 125 18.58 1.87 -9.50
N GLY A 126 18.95 2.60 -10.55
CA GLY A 126 18.06 3.19 -11.51
C GLY A 126 17.28 4.34 -10.89
N MET A 127 17.06 5.37 -11.70
CA MET A 127 16.42 6.58 -11.26
C MET A 127 14.91 6.46 -11.44
N SER A 128 14.15 6.88 -10.43
CA SER A 128 12.72 7.11 -10.57
C SER A 128 12.47 8.30 -11.50
N VAL A 129 11.28 8.37 -12.08
CA VAL A 129 10.89 9.50 -12.96
C VAL A 129 11.01 10.84 -12.22
N THR A 130 10.77 10.87 -10.91
CA THR A 130 10.94 12.08 -10.09
C THR A 130 12.41 12.50 -10.02
N GLU A 131 13.33 11.56 -9.83
CA GLU A 131 14.77 11.84 -9.81
C GLU A 131 15.25 12.29 -11.20
N VAL A 132 14.76 11.65 -12.27
CA VAL A 132 15.03 12.06 -13.65
C VAL A 132 14.56 13.49 -13.91
N ALA A 133 13.34 13.84 -13.48
CA ALA A 133 12.81 15.20 -13.63
C ALA A 133 13.64 16.26 -12.88
N SER A 134 14.12 15.93 -11.67
CA SER A 134 15.01 16.80 -10.91
C SER A 134 16.34 17.03 -11.63
N LEU A 135 16.98 15.97 -12.16
CA LEU A 135 18.23 16.08 -12.91
C LEU A 135 18.06 16.87 -14.21
N LEU A 136 16.96 16.64 -14.94
CA LEU A 136 16.64 17.40 -16.15
C LEU A 136 16.42 18.88 -15.83
N THR A 137 15.71 19.17 -14.73
CA THR A 137 15.48 20.55 -14.27
C THR A 137 16.80 21.28 -13.94
N GLU A 138 17.75 20.58 -13.34
CA GLU A 138 19.08 21.12 -13.06
C GLU A 138 19.87 21.36 -14.35
N SER A 139 19.86 20.40 -15.29
CA SER A 139 20.61 20.48 -16.55
C SER A 139 20.10 21.52 -17.56
N LEU A 140 18.78 21.76 -17.58
CA LEU A 140 18.11 22.64 -18.54
C LEU A 140 17.69 23.97 -17.91
N GLU A 141 17.95 24.17 -16.61
CA GLU A 141 17.54 25.33 -15.82
C GLU A 141 16.04 25.65 -15.92
N THR A 142 15.24 24.65 -16.30
CA THR A 142 13.81 24.78 -16.60
C THR A 142 13.03 23.82 -15.72
N LYS A 143 11.97 24.30 -15.08
CA LYS A 143 11.18 23.48 -14.16
C LYS A 143 10.39 22.39 -14.92
N ILE A 144 10.91 21.16 -14.90
CA ILE A 144 10.28 20.00 -15.53
C ILE A 144 9.57 19.16 -14.47
N LYS A 145 8.29 18.88 -14.68
CA LYS A 145 7.49 18.03 -13.78
C LYS A 145 7.63 16.55 -14.13
N PRO A 146 7.53 15.62 -13.16
CA PRO A 146 7.55 14.18 -13.42
C PRO A 146 6.46 13.71 -14.41
N GLU A 147 5.32 14.39 -14.46
CA GLU A 147 4.26 14.11 -15.43
C GLU A 147 4.69 14.39 -16.87
N GLN A 148 5.46 15.48 -17.09
CA GLN A 148 5.98 15.83 -18.42
C GLN A 148 7.03 14.81 -18.89
N VAL A 149 7.86 14.32 -17.98
CA VAL A 149 8.83 13.25 -18.28
C VAL A 149 8.10 11.97 -18.70
N ASN A 150 7.06 11.56 -17.97
CA ASN A 150 6.27 10.39 -18.38
C ASN A 150 5.61 10.59 -19.75
N GLN A 151 5.10 11.80 -20.04
CA GLN A 151 4.53 12.11 -21.35
C GLN A 151 5.59 12.01 -22.46
N ALA A 152 6.76 12.61 -22.27
CA ALA A 152 7.87 12.53 -23.23
C ALA A 152 8.29 11.07 -23.48
N LEU A 153 8.39 10.25 -22.42
CA LEU A 153 8.73 8.83 -22.54
C LEU A 153 7.67 8.02 -23.30
N VAL A 154 6.39 8.39 -23.19
CA VAL A 154 5.31 7.80 -23.99
C VAL A 154 5.38 8.27 -25.44
N THR A 155 5.58 9.56 -25.68
CA THR A 155 5.72 10.14 -27.02
C THR A 155 6.89 9.53 -27.80
N LEU A 156 8.02 9.32 -27.12
CA LEU A 156 9.22 8.69 -27.67
C LEU A 156 9.10 7.16 -27.80
N GLY A 157 8.03 6.56 -27.28
CA GLY A 157 7.79 5.12 -27.38
C GLY A 157 8.64 4.25 -26.45
N TYR A 158 9.21 4.80 -25.37
CA TYR A 158 9.97 4.04 -24.36
C TYR A 158 9.07 3.45 -23.26
N GLN A 159 7.86 3.97 -23.09
CA GLN A 159 6.95 3.60 -22.02
C GLN A 159 5.51 3.55 -22.52
N GLN A 160 4.72 2.60 -22.00
CA GLN A 160 3.29 2.51 -22.25
C GLN A 160 2.51 2.41 -20.95
N ARG A 161 1.31 3.00 -20.91
CA ARG A 161 0.39 2.84 -19.78
C ARG A 161 -0.50 1.61 -20.00
N ASN A 162 -0.48 0.68 -19.05
CA ASN A 162 -1.50 -0.35 -19.00
C ASN A 162 -2.75 0.21 -18.30
N GLU A 163 -3.83 0.45 -19.05
CA GLU A 163 -5.06 1.05 -18.54
C GLU A 163 -5.77 0.18 -17.50
N GLN A 164 -5.71 -1.15 -17.65
CA GLN A 164 -6.39 -2.10 -16.78
C GLN A 164 -5.77 -2.10 -15.38
N LYS A 165 -4.43 -2.13 -15.32
CA LYS A 165 -3.68 -2.20 -14.06
C LYS A 165 -3.25 -0.82 -13.54
N ARG A 166 -3.40 0.24 -14.34
CA ARG A 166 -2.92 1.61 -14.09
C ARG A 166 -1.42 1.67 -13.76
N ILE A 167 -0.65 0.73 -14.29
CA ILE A 167 0.80 0.66 -14.15
C ILE A 167 1.48 1.07 -15.45
N TRP A 168 2.72 1.54 -15.32
CA TRP A 168 3.58 1.83 -16.44
C TRP A 168 4.41 0.60 -16.78
N ILE A 169 4.55 0.31 -18.07
CA ILE A 169 5.30 -0.82 -18.60
C ILE A 169 6.33 -0.29 -19.59
N LEU A 170 7.52 -0.89 -19.59
CA LEU A 170 8.57 -0.59 -20.58
C LEU A 170 8.21 -1.23 -21.92
N THR A 171 8.42 -0.49 -23.00
CA THR A 171 8.40 -1.06 -24.36
C THR A 171 9.73 -1.73 -24.67
N GLU A 172 9.86 -2.41 -25.81
CA GLU A 172 11.11 -3.02 -26.26
C GLU A 172 12.27 -2.02 -26.26
N ALA A 173 12.09 -0.84 -26.89
CA ALA A 173 13.07 0.24 -26.85
C ALA A 173 13.34 0.75 -25.42
N GLY A 174 12.31 0.77 -24.57
CA GLY A 174 12.43 1.16 -23.17
C GLY A 174 13.32 0.24 -22.34
N THR A 175 13.36 -1.06 -22.67
CA THR A 175 14.15 -2.05 -21.90
C THR A 175 15.66 -1.84 -21.99
N GLU A 176 16.15 -1.15 -23.02
CA GLU A 176 17.57 -0.80 -23.16
C GLU A 176 18.01 0.29 -22.18
N HIS A 177 17.10 1.21 -21.86
CA HIS A 177 17.37 2.39 -21.03
C HIS A 177 16.71 2.35 -19.66
N GLY A 178 15.96 1.31 -19.36
CA GLY A 178 15.24 1.17 -18.10
C GLY A 178 15.11 -0.27 -17.66
N THR A 179 14.81 -0.45 -16.38
CA THR A 179 14.50 -1.74 -15.77
C THR A 179 13.19 -1.65 -15.01
N SER A 180 12.37 -2.69 -15.13
CA SER A 180 11.16 -2.88 -14.33
C SER A 180 11.53 -3.62 -13.03
N LEU A 181 11.32 -2.97 -11.88
CA LEU A 181 11.61 -3.54 -10.56
C LEU A 181 10.32 -3.73 -9.75
N LEU A 182 10.28 -4.75 -8.91
CA LEU A 182 9.20 -4.90 -7.93
C LEU A 182 9.53 -4.02 -6.72
N ALA A 183 8.82 -2.90 -6.59
CA ALA A 183 8.97 -2.01 -5.44
C ALA A 183 8.08 -2.50 -4.30
N THR A 184 8.69 -2.71 -3.13
CA THR A 184 7.96 -2.95 -1.88
C THR A 184 8.07 -1.72 -1.01
N SER A 185 6.96 -1.09 -0.68
CA SER A 185 6.98 0.05 0.22
C SER A 185 7.11 -0.42 1.66
N GLY A 186 8.10 0.14 2.37
CA GLY A 186 8.40 -0.23 3.77
C GLY A 186 7.26 0.05 4.74
N ASN A 187 6.38 1.02 4.42
CA ASN A 187 5.39 1.51 5.38
C ASN A 187 3.97 0.95 5.17
N ASN A 188 3.59 0.55 3.96
CA ASN A 188 2.18 0.28 3.64
C ASN A 188 1.91 -1.13 3.06
N LYS A 189 2.85 -2.08 3.18
CA LYS A 189 2.77 -3.45 2.61
C LYS A 189 2.44 -3.49 1.11
N TRP A 190 2.43 -2.35 0.42
CA TRP A 190 2.13 -2.28 -0.99
C TRP A 190 3.34 -2.82 -1.76
N GLN A 191 3.05 -3.68 -2.71
CA GLN A 191 4.03 -4.23 -3.63
C GLN A 191 3.51 -3.98 -5.04
N GLY A 192 4.35 -3.40 -5.89
CA GLY A 192 3.95 -3.13 -7.26
C GLY A 192 5.15 -2.89 -8.16
N THR A 193 4.92 -3.09 -9.45
CA THR A 193 5.93 -2.85 -10.48
C THR A 193 6.22 -1.36 -10.59
N GLN A 194 7.51 -1.01 -10.47
CA GLN A 194 8.01 0.35 -10.62
C GLN A 194 9.10 0.35 -11.71
N VAL A 195 8.91 1.21 -12.70
CA VAL A 195 9.92 1.44 -13.74
C VAL A 195 11.02 2.34 -13.17
N LYS A 196 12.27 1.93 -13.38
CA LYS A 196 13.49 2.67 -13.06
C LYS A 196 14.28 2.90 -14.33
N TRP A 197 14.87 4.08 -14.46
CA TRP A 197 15.57 4.53 -15.66
C TRP A 197 17.08 4.62 -15.43
N HIS A 198 17.88 4.14 -16.39
CA HIS A 198 19.32 4.29 -16.39
C HIS A 198 19.72 5.71 -16.81
N ARG A 199 20.97 6.12 -16.53
CA ARG A 199 21.49 7.43 -16.93
C ARG A 199 21.46 7.69 -18.44
N SER A 200 21.47 6.64 -19.26
CA SER A 200 21.42 6.76 -20.73
C SER A 200 20.17 7.50 -21.23
N ILE A 201 19.05 7.48 -20.49
CA ILE A 201 17.82 8.16 -20.91
C ILE A 201 17.93 9.69 -20.84
N LEU A 202 18.84 10.23 -20.02
CA LEU A 202 18.95 11.66 -19.77
C LEU A 202 19.29 12.42 -21.06
N ALA A 203 20.28 11.94 -21.82
CA ALA A 203 20.67 12.58 -23.08
C ALA A 203 19.53 12.62 -24.11
N ILE A 204 18.68 11.58 -24.13
CA ILE A 204 17.54 11.49 -25.04
C ILE A 204 16.46 12.50 -24.64
N LEU A 205 16.14 12.57 -23.34
CA LEU A 205 15.15 13.51 -22.81
C LEU A 205 15.62 14.96 -22.88
N GLU A 206 16.90 15.23 -22.63
CA GLU A 206 17.50 16.56 -22.79
C GLU A 206 17.33 17.07 -24.22
N ASN A 207 17.60 16.23 -25.23
CA ASN A 207 17.39 16.60 -26.62
C ASN A 207 15.92 16.90 -26.91
N TYR A 208 15.00 16.03 -26.47
CA TYR A 208 13.57 16.22 -26.64
C TYR A 208 13.08 17.55 -26.04
N PHE A 209 13.43 17.85 -24.79
CA PHE A 209 12.99 19.09 -24.13
C PHE A 209 13.66 20.35 -24.71
N ARG A 210 14.92 20.27 -25.17
CA ARG A 210 15.55 21.39 -25.88
C ARG A 210 14.83 21.72 -27.18
N GLU A 211 14.41 20.71 -27.93
CA GLU A 211 13.64 20.90 -29.17
C GLU A 211 12.27 21.54 -28.90
N GLU A 212 11.55 21.11 -27.85
CA GLU A 212 10.28 21.74 -27.48
C GLU A 212 10.45 23.22 -27.05
N ILE A 213 11.48 23.53 -26.26
CA ILE A 213 11.77 24.90 -25.82
C ILE A 213 12.09 25.80 -27.02
N ASN A 214 12.95 25.33 -27.92
CA ASN A 214 13.33 26.10 -29.12
C ASN A 214 12.15 26.29 -30.08
N SER A 215 11.27 25.29 -30.19
CA SER A 215 10.08 25.37 -31.06
C SER A 215 9.03 26.35 -30.53
N THR A 216 9.02 26.64 -29.24
CA THR A 216 8.05 27.56 -28.61
C THR A 216 8.56 29.02 -28.60
N GLY A 217 9.85 29.25 -28.85
CA GLY A 217 10.51 30.55 -28.69
C GLY A 217 10.16 31.65 -29.70
N ASP A 218 9.48 31.33 -30.81
CA ASP A 218 9.12 32.31 -31.87
C ASP A 218 7.63 32.67 -31.91
N ALA A 219 6.82 32.13 -30.98
CA ALA A 219 5.41 32.47 -30.87
C ALA A 219 5.14 33.15 -29.53
N ASP A 220 5.01 34.48 -29.61
CA ASP A 220 4.45 35.43 -28.66
C ASP A 220 3.76 34.82 -27.42
N GLU A 221 4.17 35.33 -26.26
CA GLU A 221 3.77 35.01 -24.90
C GLU A 221 2.26 34.74 -24.73
N SER A 222 1.80 33.50 -24.93
CA SER A 222 0.44 33.11 -24.54
C SER A 222 0.27 31.59 -24.50
N VAL A 223 0.29 31.07 -23.27
CA VAL A 223 -0.51 29.92 -22.83
C VAL A 223 -0.26 28.60 -23.58
N LEU A 224 0.56 27.74 -22.98
CA LEU A 224 0.57 26.30 -23.28
C LEU A 224 -0.87 25.74 -23.25
N PRO A 225 -1.44 25.28 -24.38
CA PRO A 225 -2.75 24.63 -24.39
C PRO A 225 -2.58 23.19 -23.90
N LEU A 226 -2.58 23.00 -22.60
CA LEU A 226 -2.53 21.69 -21.96
C LEU A 226 -3.91 21.28 -21.44
N GLU A 227 -4.89 21.22 -22.34
CA GLU A 227 -6.14 20.51 -22.11
C GLU A 227 -6.00 19.03 -22.53
N TYR A 228 -5.16 18.29 -21.82
CA TYR A 228 -5.48 16.88 -21.60
C TYR A 228 -6.15 16.80 -20.24
N THR A 229 -7.47 16.60 -20.26
CA THR A 229 -8.30 16.27 -19.10
C THR A 229 -7.96 14.86 -18.59
N SER A 230 -6.69 14.64 -18.23
CA SER A 230 -6.27 13.54 -17.40
C SER A 230 -6.99 13.69 -16.07
N SER A 231 -8.06 12.92 -15.90
CA SER A 231 -8.78 12.78 -14.64
C SER A 231 -7.92 12.02 -13.63
N SER A 232 -6.78 12.59 -13.24
CA SER A 232 -5.96 12.16 -12.12
C SER A 232 -6.51 12.81 -10.85
N ASN A 233 -7.53 12.17 -10.27
CA ASN A 233 -7.75 12.27 -8.82
C ASN A 233 -6.64 11.49 -8.12
N SER A 234 -5.46 12.09 -8.01
CA SER A 234 -4.49 11.76 -6.97
C SER A 234 -4.72 12.69 -5.79
N SER A 235 -5.87 12.56 -5.14
CA SER A 235 -6.03 13.04 -3.78
C SER A 235 -5.27 12.06 -2.88
N GLN A 236 -3.97 12.29 -2.70
CA GLN A 236 -3.31 11.86 -1.47
C GLN A 236 -4.05 12.55 -0.32
N PRO A 237 -4.64 11.81 0.64
CA PRO A 237 -4.99 12.43 1.90
C PRO A 237 -3.67 12.70 2.63
N GLN A 238 -3.21 13.95 2.59
CA GLN A 238 -2.32 14.45 3.64
C GLN A 238 -3.08 14.31 4.95
N SER A 239 -2.76 13.27 5.71
CA SER A 239 -3.20 13.10 7.09
C SER A 239 -2.49 14.16 7.94
N ASN A 240 -3.04 15.38 7.95
CA ASN A 240 -2.79 16.30 9.03
C ASN A 240 -3.45 15.72 10.28
N ALA A 241 -2.62 15.03 11.07
CA ALA A 241 -2.89 14.78 12.46
C ALA A 241 -2.86 16.13 13.18
N SER A 242 -4.03 16.75 13.37
CA SER A 242 -4.25 17.72 14.44
C SER A 242 -5.62 17.47 15.06
N SER A 243 -5.59 16.74 16.18
CA SER A 243 -6.30 17.05 17.43
C SER A 243 -7.59 17.86 17.35
N LYS A 244 -8.69 17.23 17.82
CA LYS A 244 -9.83 17.82 18.54
C LYS A 244 -10.23 19.23 18.07
N THR A 245 -11.04 19.31 17.02
CA THR A 245 -11.81 20.52 16.74
C THR A 245 -13.24 20.31 17.24
N GLN A 246 -13.63 21.14 18.18
CA GLN A 246 -14.97 21.25 18.75
C GLN A 246 -16.03 21.24 17.64
N SER A 247 -17.09 20.46 17.84
CA SER A 247 -18.24 20.30 16.97
C SER A 247 -18.98 21.63 16.82
N LYS A 248 -18.55 22.48 15.88
CA LYS A 248 -19.46 23.47 15.31
C LYS A 248 -20.57 22.69 14.64
N SER A 249 -21.81 22.93 15.05
CA SER A 249 -23.00 22.26 14.54
C SER A 249 -23.06 22.45 13.02
N LYS A 250 -22.70 21.40 12.27
CA LYS A 250 -22.81 21.41 10.82
C LYS A 250 -24.29 21.51 10.46
N LYS A 251 -24.63 22.46 9.59
CA LYS A 251 -26.01 22.68 9.09
C LYS A 251 -26.46 21.58 8.11
N THR A 252 -25.50 20.95 7.44
CA THR A 252 -25.74 19.86 6.50
C THR A 252 -24.73 18.74 6.70
N TRP A 253 -25.15 17.53 6.36
CA TRP A 253 -24.38 16.30 6.49
C TRP A 253 -24.32 15.60 5.15
N THR A 254 -23.13 15.08 4.83
CA THR A 254 -22.95 14.06 3.81
C THR A 254 -22.72 12.70 4.47
N ILE A 255 -22.99 11.63 3.73
CA ILE A 255 -22.88 10.25 4.26
C ILE A 255 -21.45 9.91 4.64
N ALA A 256 -20.47 10.31 3.82
CA ALA A 256 -19.06 10.12 4.12
C ALA A 256 -18.64 10.82 5.43
N GLU A 257 -19.17 12.01 5.70
CA GLU A 257 -18.91 12.71 6.96
C GLU A 257 -19.54 12.02 8.15
N ARG A 258 -20.79 11.54 8.01
CA ARG A 258 -21.50 10.84 9.08
C ARG A 258 -20.85 9.49 9.42
N ILE A 259 -20.45 8.72 8.40
CA ILE A 259 -19.68 7.47 8.59
C ILE A 259 -18.36 7.73 9.32
N LYS A 260 -17.66 8.81 8.95
CA LYS A 260 -16.40 9.20 9.61
C LYS A 260 -16.63 9.58 11.07
N GLU A 261 -17.73 10.27 11.38
CA GLU A 261 -18.10 10.62 12.76
C GLU A 261 -18.44 9.38 13.60
N LEU A 262 -19.08 8.37 13.00
CA LEU A 262 -19.37 7.08 13.64
C LEU A 262 -18.14 6.15 13.73
N ASN A 263 -16.97 6.58 13.24
CA ASN A 263 -15.73 5.79 13.17
C ASN A 263 -15.87 4.45 12.42
N LEU A 264 -16.77 4.39 11.45
CA LEU A 264 -16.97 3.21 10.60
C LEU A 264 -16.03 3.26 9.39
N LYS A 265 -15.44 2.12 9.01
CA LYS A 265 -14.67 1.99 7.77
C LYS A 265 -15.60 1.55 6.65
N SER A 266 -15.68 2.33 5.57
CA SER A 266 -16.52 2.02 4.41
C SER A 266 -15.75 2.05 3.10
N ASN A 267 -16.20 1.23 2.15
CA ASN A 267 -15.73 1.24 0.75
C ASN A 267 -16.58 2.23 -0.08
N PRO A 268 -16.02 2.92 -1.11
CA PRO A 268 -16.79 3.70 -2.08
C PRO A 268 -18.11 3.09 -2.56
N THR A 269 -18.15 1.78 -2.85
CA THR A 269 -19.39 1.10 -3.27
C THR A 269 -20.45 1.07 -2.16
N GLN A 270 -20.03 0.87 -0.91
CA GLN A 270 -20.94 0.91 0.24
C GLN A 270 -21.45 2.32 0.49
N ILE A 271 -20.61 3.35 0.33
CA ILE A 271 -21.02 4.75 0.46
C ILE A 271 -22.11 5.07 -0.57
N GLN A 272 -21.95 4.61 -1.82
CA GLN A 272 -22.96 4.80 -2.86
C GLN A 272 -24.26 4.06 -2.51
N LEU A 273 -24.19 2.83 -2.02
CA LEU A 273 -25.38 2.08 -1.63
C LEU A 273 -26.13 2.75 -0.47
N ILE A 274 -25.41 3.24 0.54
CA ILE A 274 -25.98 4.00 1.66
C ILE A 274 -26.59 5.32 1.14
N GLN A 275 -25.97 5.95 0.14
CA GLN A 275 -26.48 7.15 -0.53
C GLN A 275 -27.81 6.91 -1.22
N ASP A 276 -27.93 5.81 -1.95
CA ASP A 276 -29.16 5.48 -2.64
C ASP A 276 -30.29 5.19 -1.63
N PHE A 277 -30.01 4.44 -0.55
CA PHE A 277 -30.99 4.21 0.53
C PHE A 277 -31.40 5.48 1.28
N ALA A 278 -30.45 6.36 1.61
CA ALA A 278 -30.75 7.60 2.30
C ALA A 278 -31.56 8.56 1.41
N ASP A 279 -31.28 8.60 0.10
CA ASP A 279 -32.07 9.37 -0.87
C ASP A 279 -33.51 8.83 -0.99
N GLU A 280 -33.71 7.50 -0.98
CA GLU A 280 -35.03 6.88 -0.98
C GLU A 280 -35.83 7.20 0.28
N LEU A 281 -35.23 7.02 1.46
CA LEU A 281 -35.87 7.32 2.75
C LEU A 281 -36.23 8.81 2.87
N TYR A 282 -35.35 9.69 2.37
CA TYR A 282 -35.62 11.13 2.36
C TYR A 282 -36.78 11.47 1.41
N LYS A 283 -36.79 10.86 0.21
CA LYS A 283 -37.88 11.03 -0.77
C LYS A 283 -39.21 10.50 -0.24
N GLU A 284 -39.22 9.40 0.50
CA GLU A 284 -40.42 8.85 1.14
C GLU A 284 -40.99 9.82 2.18
N LYS A 285 -40.14 10.40 3.02
CA LYS A 285 -40.56 11.32 4.09
C LYS A 285 -40.99 12.70 3.58
N HIS A 286 -40.27 13.27 2.61
CA HIS A 286 -40.43 14.66 2.17
C HIS A 286 -41.03 14.82 0.76
N GLY A 287 -41.26 13.72 0.04
CA GLY A 287 -41.76 13.73 -1.34
C GLY A 287 -40.77 14.30 -2.38
N THR A 288 -39.58 14.72 -1.98
CA THR A 288 -38.59 15.40 -2.82
C THR A 288 -37.20 14.79 -2.61
N LEU A 289 -36.32 14.90 -3.61
CA LEU A 289 -34.93 14.45 -3.47
C LEU A 289 -34.08 15.47 -2.68
N PRO A 290 -33.10 15.00 -1.90
CA PRO A 290 -32.21 15.89 -1.15
C PRO A 290 -31.33 16.75 -2.06
N SER A 291 -30.85 17.88 -1.52
CA SER A 291 -30.04 18.84 -2.28
C SER A 291 -28.69 18.22 -2.67
N ARG A 292 -28.34 18.29 -3.95
CA ARG A 292 -27.08 17.75 -4.48
C ARG A 292 -25.97 18.78 -4.39
N LEU A 293 -24.80 18.38 -3.94
CA LEU A 293 -23.61 19.23 -3.96
C LEU A 293 -23.11 19.36 -5.41
N SER A 294 -23.18 20.56 -5.97
CA SER A 294 -22.62 20.88 -7.29
C SER A 294 -21.09 20.90 -7.24
N GLY A 295 -20.44 20.54 -8.35
CA GLY A 295 -18.98 20.63 -8.50
C GLY A 295 -18.18 19.36 -8.19
N ARG A 296 -18.83 18.24 -7.83
CA ARG A 296 -18.17 16.93 -7.68
C ARG A 296 -18.60 15.98 -8.79
N LYS A 297 -17.64 15.19 -9.33
CA LYS A 297 -17.91 14.15 -10.33
C LYS A 297 -18.80 13.03 -9.77
N SER A 298 -18.79 12.81 -8.45
CA SER A 298 -19.67 11.87 -7.75
C SER A 298 -20.97 12.55 -7.34
N ARG A 299 -22.10 11.87 -7.57
CA ARG A 299 -23.42 12.29 -7.10
C ARG A 299 -23.48 12.14 -5.58
N THR A 300 -23.18 13.22 -4.84
CA THR A 300 -23.27 13.24 -3.38
C THR A 300 -24.39 14.18 -2.96
N SER A 301 -25.40 13.64 -2.27
CA SER A 301 -26.49 14.43 -1.71
C SER A 301 -26.11 14.94 -0.32
N SER A 302 -26.68 16.07 0.06
CA SER A 302 -26.53 16.71 1.35
C SER A 302 -27.86 16.73 2.07
N TYR A 303 -27.84 16.37 3.36
CA TYR A 303 -29.02 16.28 4.20
C TYR A 303 -28.96 17.33 5.31
N PRO A 304 -30.10 17.94 5.70
CA PRO A 304 -30.13 18.86 6.83
C PRO A 304 -29.91 18.13 8.15
N THR A 305 -29.42 18.84 9.17
CA THR A 305 -29.17 18.29 10.51
C THR A 305 -30.41 17.65 11.15
N THR A 306 -31.60 18.12 10.81
CA THR A 306 -32.89 17.57 11.28
C THR A 306 -33.16 16.15 10.78
N GLU A 307 -32.42 15.68 9.77
CA GLU A 307 -32.64 14.41 9.09
C GLU A 307 -31.43 13.46 9.22
N VAL A 308 -30.57 13.69 10.22
CA VAL A 308 -29.40 12.83 10.49
C VAL A 308 -29.83 11.40 10.83
N GLU A 309 -31.00 11.23 11.47
CA GLU A 309 -31.55 9.91 11.78
C GLU A 309 -31.83 9.07 10.52
N LEU A 310 -32.19 9.69 9.40
CA LEU A 310 -32.38 8.97 8.12
C LEU A 310 -31.05 8.42 7.60
N ILE A 311 -29.97 9.20 7.74
CA ILE A 311 -28.62 8.76 7.35
C ILE A 311 -28.20 7.59 8.25
N ASP A 312 -28.38 7.71 9.56
CA ASP A 312 -28.00 6.65 10.51
C ASP A 312 -28.78 5.36 10.24
N ARG A 313 -30.08 5.48 9.91
CA ARG A 313 -30.90 4.34 9.51
C ARG A 313 -30.41 3.70 8.21
N ALA A 314 -30.05 4.48 7.20
CA ALA A 314 -29.50 3.96 5.95
C ALA A 314 -28.13 3.27 6.16
N ILE A 315 -27.26 3.83 7.01
CA ILE A 315 -25.99 3.21 7.40
C ILE A 315 -26.25 1.86 8.08
N ALA A 316 -27.16 1.81 9.06
CA ALA A 316 -27.51 0.58 9.76
C ALA A 316 -28.05 -0.50 8.81
N MET A 317 -28.89 -0.14 7.82
CA MET A 317 -29.42 -1.10 6.84
C MET A 317 -28.33 -1.77 6.02
N VAL A 318 -27.25 -1.05 5.68
CA VAL A 318 -26.16 -1.58 4.84
C VAL A 318 -25.13 -2.35 5.68
N PHE A 319 -24.81 -1.87 6.88
CA PHE A 319 -23.82 -2.52 7.76
C PHE A 319 -24.39 -3.71 8.55
N GLU A 320 -25.68 -3.70 8.87
CA GLU A 320 -26.33 -4.75 9.67
C GLU A 320 -27.55 -5.33 8.93
N PRO A 321 -27.35 -6.02 7.78
CA PRO A 321 -28.45 -6.51 6.97
C PRO A 321 -29.38 -7.48 7.72
N GLN A 322 -28.90 -8.14 8.78
CA GLN A 322 -29.69 -9.05 9.60
C GLN A 322 -30.76 -8.35 10.46
N LYS A 323 -30.54 -7.09 10.88
CA LYS A 323 -31.56 -6.34 11.66
C LYS A 323 -32.74 -5.87 10.81
N LYS A 324 -32.59 -5.83 9.48
CA LYS A 324 -33.66 -5.47 8.53
C LYS A 324 -34.85 -6.42 8.62
N ALA A 325 -34.60 -7.72 8.85
CA ALA A 325 -35.67 -8.72 9.00
C ALA A 325 -36.52 -8.51 10.26
N ALA A 326 -35.98 -7.89 11.31
CA ALA A 326 -36.72 -7.60 12.53
C ALA A 326 -37.60 -6.35 12.40
N LEU A 327 -37.16 -5.33 11.64
CA LEU A 327 -37.87 -4.06 11.49
C LEU A 327 -39.01 -4.09 10.47
N ILE A 328 -39.00 -5.00 9.50
CA ILE A 328 -40.12 -5.17 8.55
C ILE A 328 -41.29 -5.93 9.21
N ASN A 329 -41.03 -6.65 10.29
CA ASN A 329 -42.01 -7.47 11.01
C ASN A 329 -42.56 -6.78 12.28
N ALA A 330 -42.24 -5.51 12.51
CA ALA A 330 -42.68 -4.71 13.67
C ALA A 330 -43.49 -3.50 13.20
#